data_AF-A0A7K1SSH5-F1
#
_entry.id   AF-A0A7K1SSH5-F1
#
_cell.length_a   1.000
_cell.length_b   1.000
_cell.length_c   1.000
_cell.angle_alpha   90.00
_cell.angle_beta   90.00
_cell.angle_gamma   90.00
#
_symmetry.space_group_name_H-M   'P 1'
#
loop_
_entity.id
_entity.type
_entity.pdbx_description
1 polymer ?
#
loop_
_entity_poly.entity_id
_entity_poly.type
_entity_poly.pdbx_seq_one_letter_code
_entity_poly.pdbx_strand_id
1 'polypeptide(L)'
;MLYLFIFFQTLLTAFTSQDQPQFKGGQNALNSFLSQNLIYPDFSKQNCISGTVQISFNINQNNKPVNVKVQKGFGIDLDDEAVRLVKLTAGKWVLPPNHDSNTTLILPVHFNLNQYNCGNRTQADMEQAIAAYKAREALVDAVTNYYENKYAGQADTSKEPEILALKKQLGLDDDYADEVVNQANQKLKQGDREGACKDWKFVRNIGSNKADAYLARYCK
;
A
#
# COMPACT_ATOMS: atom_id res chain seq x y z
N MET A 1 4.53 -67.25 -9.43
CA MET A 1 4.90 -65.93 -8.88
C MET A 1 4.19 -64.88 -9.71
N LEU A 2 3.01 -64.48 -9.27
CA LEU A 2 2.08 -63.58 -9.96
C LEU A 2 2.30 -62.17 -9.38
N TYR A 3 2.87 -61.24 -10.15
CA TYR A 3 3.03 -59.86 -9.70
C TYR A 3 1.87 -59.01 -10.21
N LEU A 4 0.96 -58.71 -9.29
CA LEU A 4 -0.16 -57.80 -9.46
C LEU A 4 0.39 -56.36 -9.39
N PHE A 5 0.57 -55.71 -10.54
CA PHE A 5 0.90 -54.29 -10.60
C PHE A 5 -0.35 -53.46 -10.30
N ILE A 6 -0.48 -53.01 -9.05
CA ILE A 6 -1.50 -52.03 -8.66
C ILE A 6 -1.03 -50.67 -9.19
N PHE A 7 -1.62 -50.22 -10.29
CA PHE A 7 -1.51 -48.84 -10.76
C PHE A 7 -2.25 -47.94 -9.78
N PHE A 8 -1.51 -47.28 -8.90
CA PHE A 8 -2.04 -46.22 -8.05
C PHE A 8 -2.24 -44.97 -8.93
N GLN A 9 -3.40 -44.86 -9.57
CA GLN A 9 -3.79 -43.64 -10.27
C GLN A 9 -4.01 -42.54 -9.25
N THR A 10 -3.02 -41.67 -9.08
CA THR A 10 -3.20 -40.39 -8.42
C THR A 10 -4.15 -39.55 -9.28
N LEU A 11 -5.41 -39.42 -8.86
CA LEU A 11 -6.33 -38.43 -9.40
C LEU A 11 -5.73 -37.03 -9.15
N LEU A 12 -5.12 -36.44 -10.18
CA LEU A 12 -4.87 -35.00 -10.23
C LEU A 12 -6.22 -34.31 -10.42
N THR A 13 -6.82 -33.88 -9.31
CA THR A 13 -7.96 -32.96 -9.37
C THR A 13 -7.47 -31.64 -9.96
N ALA A 14 -7.81 -31.38 -11.22
CA ALA A 14 -7.59 -30.09 -11.83
C ALA A 14 -8.50 -29.07 -11.14
N PHE A 15 -7.92 -28.18 -10.33
CA PHE A 15 -8.65 -27.01 -9.84
C PHE A 15 -9.01 -26.14 -11.05
N THR A 16 -10.30 -25.99 -11.31
CA THR A 16 -10.77 -25.12 -12.38
C THR A 16 -10.75 -23.68 -11.90
N SER A 17 -10.64 -22.69 -12.80
CA SER A 17 -10.70 -21.26 -12.41
C SER A 17 -12.00 -20.89 -11.66
N GLN A 18 -13.02 -21.73 -11.77
CA GLN A 18 -14.31 -21.63 -11.08
C GLN A 18 -14.23 -21.92 -9.57
N ASP A 19 -13.14 -22.55 -9.09
CA ASP A 19 -12.97 -22.93 -7.68
C ASP A 19 -12.23 -21.86 -6.86
N GLN A 20 -11.89 -20.72 -7.46
CA GLN A 20 -11.23 -19.60 -6.78
C GLN A 20 -12.12 -18.36 -6.73
N PRO A 21 -11.96 -17.48 -5.72
CA PRO A 21 -12.62 -16.19 -5.72
C PRO A 21 -12.34 -15.40 -7.01
N GLN A 22 -13.40 -14.89 -7.63
CA GLN A 22 -13.30 -14.07 -8.85
C GLN A 22 -13.73 -12.65 -8.56
N PHE A 23 -13.08 -11.65 -9.13
CA PHE A 23 -13.56 -10.28 -8.99
C PHE A 23 -14.92 -10.12 -9.71
N LYS A 24 -15.87 -9.42 -9.09
CA LYS A 24 -17.20 -9.16 -9.68
C LYS A 24 -17.03 -8.40 -11.00
N GLY A 25 -17.54 -8.97 -12.08
CA GLY A 25 -17.35 -8.44 -13.44
C GLY A 25 -16.07 -8.89 -14.15
N GLY A 26 -15.29 -9.79 -13.53
CA GLY A 26 -14.10 -10.40 -14.12
C GLY A 26 -12.87 -9.49 -14.16
N GLN A 27 -11.84 -9.93 -14.89
CA GLN A 27 -10.53 -9.26 -14.91
C GLN A 27 -10.58 -7.82 -15.41
N ASN A 28 -11.41 -7.51 -16.41
CA ASN A 28 -11.52 -6.15 -16.94
C ASN A 28 -12.13 -5.18 -15.92
N ALA A 29 -13.10 -5.64 -15.13
CA ALA A 29 -13.68 -4.85 -14.05
C ALA A 29 -12.66 -4.63 -12.92
N LEU A 30 -11.82 -5.63 -12.62
CA LEU A 30 -10.72 -5.49 -11.66
C LEU A 30 -9.70 -4.46 -12.14
N ASN A 31 -9.24 -4.54 -13.39
CA ASN A 31 -8.28 -3.59 -13.95
C ASN A 31 -8.84 -2.16 -13.93
N SER A 32 -10.12 -1.99 -14.29
CA SER A 32 -10.81 -0.69 -14.25
C SER A 32 -10.96 -0.17 -12.82
N PHE A 33 -11.25 -1.07 -11.86
CA PHE A 33 -11.34 -0.72 -10.46
C PHE A 33 -9.99 -0.23 -9.92
N LEU A 34 -8.91 -0.98 -10.21
CA LEU A 34 -7.56 -0.61 -9.77
C LEU A 34 -7.15 0.74 -10.39
N SER A 35 -7.35 0.96 -11.68
CA SER A 35 -6.95 2.21 -12.34
C SER A 35 -7.74 3.43 -11.84
N GLN A 36 -9.04 3.27 -11.55
CA GLN A 36 -9.88 4.35 -11.04
C GLN A 36 -9.58 4.72 -9.57
N ASN A 37 -9.08 3.76 -8.80
CA ASN A 37 -8.80 3.97 -7.37
C ASN A 37 -7.31 4.22 -7.10
N LEU A 38 -6.42 3.99 -8.06
CA LEU A 38 -4.99 4.20 -7.91
C LEU A 38 -4.68 5.67 -7.59
N ILE A 39 -4.02 5.89 -6.46
CA ILE A 39 -3.38 7.15 -6.11
C ILE A 39 -1.89 6.93 -6.25
N TYR A 40 -1.27 7.59 -7.23
CA TYR A 40 0.18 7.44 -7.42
C TYR A 40 0.91 8.17 -6.29
N PRO A 41 1.67 7.45 -5.43
CA PRO A 41 2.37 8.06 -4.31
C PRO A 41 3.39 9.11 -4.74
N ASP A 42 3.51 10.21 -3.99
CA ASP A 42 4.30 11.38 -4.40
C ASP A 42 5.78 11.08 -4.59
N PHE A 43 6.42 10.31 -3.69
CA PHE A 43 7.84 9.98 -3.84
C PHE A 43 8.08 9.17 -5.12
N SER A 44 7.30 8.11 -5.35
CA SER A 44 7.43 7.32 -6.59
C SER A 44 7.06 8.09 -7.85
N LYS A 45 6.09 9.00 -7.78
CA LYS A 45 5.71 9.88 -8.90
C LYS A 45 6.85 10.85 -9.26
N GLN A 46 7.42 11.53 -8.28
CA GLN A 46 8.50 12.52 -8.47
C GLN A 46 9.79 11.86 -8.98
N ASN A 47 10.06 10.62 -8.56
CA ASN A 47 11.23 9.85 -8.97
C ASN A 47 10.98 8.95 -10.18
N CYS A 48 9.78 9.02 -10.76
CA CYS A 48 9.38 8.24 -11.92
C CYS A 48 9.55 6.72 -11.77
N ILE A 49 9.35 6.21 -10.56
CA ILE A 49 9.46 4.79 -10.26
C ILE A 49 8.17 4.10 -10.70
N SER A 50 8.26 3.18 -11.65
CA SER A 50 7.13 2.41 -12.18
C SER A 50 7.42 0.91 -12.16
N GLY A 51 6.37 0.09 -12.30
CA GLY A 51 6.50 -1.36 -12.39
C GLY A 51 5.35 -2.09 -11.71
N THR A 52 5.60 -3.31 -11.24
CA THR A 52 4.53 -4.19 -10.73
C THR A 52 4.83 -4.64 -9.30
N VAL A 53 3.87 -4.42 -8.41
CA VAL A 53 3.86 -4.98 -7.05
C VAL A 53 2.93 -6.18 -7.03
N GLN A 54 3.38 -7.32 -6.51
CA GLN A 54 2.57 -8.51 -6.32
C GLN A 54 2.12 -8.60 -4.86
N ILE A 55 0.80 -8.60 -4.65
CA ILE A 55 0.19 -8.72 -3.33
C ILE A 55 -0.41 -10.10 -3.16
N SER A 56 -0.03 -10.80 -2.08
CA SER A 56 -0.67 -12.03 -1.64
C SER A 56 -1.73 -11.73 -0.57
N PHE A 57 -2.87 -12.41 -0.66
CA PHE A 57 -3.96 -12.24 0.30
C PHE A 57 -4.93 -13.42 0.24
N ASN A 58 -5.79 -13.53 1.23
CA ASN A 58 -6.95 -14.43 1.20
C ASN A 58 -8.23 -13.59 1.18
N ILE A 59 -9.34 -14.17 0.71
CA ILE A 59 -10.67 -13.60 0.95
C ILE A 59 -11.33 -14.38 2.08
N ASN A 60 -11.85 -13.71 3.10
CA ASN A 60 -12.62 -14.36 4.15
C ASN A 60 -14.10 -14.54 3.75
N GLN A 61 -14.87 -15.25 4.57
CA GLN A 61 -16.30 -15.49 4.36
C GLN A 61 -17.15 -14.21 4.27
N ASN A 62 -16.66 -13.09 4.83
CA ASN A 62 -17.31 -11.77 4.74
C ASN A 62 -16.90 -10.99 3.48
N ASN A 63 -16.29 -11.64 2.49
CA ASN A 63 -15.85 -11.02 1.24
C ASN A 63 -14.80 -9.92 1.46
N LYS A 64 -13.99 -10.04 2.51
CA LYS A 64 -12.91 -9.08 2.80
C LYS A 64 -11.54 -9.70 2.53
N PRO A 65 -10.65 -8.97 1.84
CA PRO A 65 -9.23 -9.30 1.81
C PRO A 65 -8.65 -9.32 3.23
N VAL A 66 -7.96 -10.41 3.57
CA VAL A 66 -7.24 -10.62 4.83
C VAL A 66 -5.85 -11.18 4.53
N ASN A 67 -4.95 -11.12 5.51
CA ASN A 67 -3.55 -11.53 5.35
C ASN A 67 -2.86 -10.86 4.16
N VAL A 68 -3.24 -9.61 3.86
CA VAL A 68 -2.73 -8.84 2.72
C VAL A 68 -1.26 -8.52 2.95
N LYS A 69 -0.38 -9.04 2.10
CA LYS A 69 1.07 -8.91 2.21
C LYS A 69 1.70 -8.64 0.85
N VAL A 70 2.79 -7.90 0.86
CA VAL A 70 3.64 -7.72 -0.32
C VAL A 70 4.44 -9.00 -0.53
N GLN A 71 4.21 -9.70 -1.64
CA GLN A 71 4.99 -10.87 -2.04
C GLN A 71 6.24 -10.46 -2.81
N LYS A 72 6.09 -9.47 -3.70
CA LYS A 72 7.19 -8.86 -4.45
C LYS A 72 6.87 -7.39 -4.64
N GLY A 73 7.76 -6.52 -4.20
CA GLY A 73 7.56 -5.08 -4.26
C GLY A 73 8.89 -4.34 -4.27
N PHE A 74 8.81 -3.03 -4.11
CA PHE A 74 9.96 -2.13 -4.14
C PHE A 74 10.46 -1.80 -2.72
N GLY A 75 9.66 -2.05 -1.69
CA GLY A 75 9.91 -1.66 -0.31
C GLY A 75 9.84 -0.16 -0.11
N ILE A 76 8.92 0.50 -0.83
CA ILE A 76 8.66 1.95 -0.78
C ILE A 76 7.14 2.18 -0.87
N ASP A 77 6.72 3.45 -0.93
CA ASP A 77 5.33 3.90 -0.99
C ASP A 77 4.39 3.21 -2.01
N LEU A 78 4.88 2.68 -3.13
CA LEU A 78 4.06 1.86 -4.07
C LEU A 78 3.52 0.57 -3.44
N ASP A 79 4.27 -0.03 -2.52
CA ASP A 79 3.87 -1.28 -1.88
C ASP A 79 2.67 -1.04 -0.95
N ASP A 80 2.69 0.06 -0.20
CA ASP A 80 1.60 0.52 0.65
C ASP A 80 0.34 0.81 -0.17
N GLU A 81 0.49 1.46 -1.32
CA GLU A 81 -0.63 1.74 -2.23
C GLU A 81 -1.22 0.46 -2.83
N ALA A 82 -0.38 -0.51 -3.23
CA ALA A 82 -0.85 -1.79 -3.73
C ALA A 82 -1.65 -2.57 -2.66
N VAL A 83 -1.17 -2.56 -1.41
CA VAL A 83 -1.91 -3.13 -0.26
C VAL A 83 -3.25 -2.43 -0.07
N ARG A 84 -3.29 -1.10 -0.15
CA ARG A 84 -4.51 -0.30 -0.02
C ARG A 84 -5.54 -0.64 -1.12
N LEU A 85 -5.11 -0.70 -2.38
CA LEU A 85 -5.96 -1.08 -3.50
C LEU A 85 -6.56 -2.47 -3.34
N VAL A 86 -5.77 -3.44 -2.88
CA VAL A 86 -6.27 -4.79 -2.58
C VAL A 86 -7.31 -4.72 -1.47
N LYS A 87 -7.06 -4.02 -0.36
CA LYS A 87 -8.05 -3.87 0.73
C LYS A 87 -9.36 -3.22 0.25
N LEU A 88 -9.28 -2.24 -0.65
CA LEU A 88 -10.45 -1.58 -1.25
C LEU A 88 -11.34 -2.51 -2.10
N THR A 89 -10.85 -3.71 -2.45
CA THR A 89 -11.67 -4.73 -3.14
C THR A 89 -12.69 -5.42 -2.23
N ALA A 90 -12.76 -5.08 -0.94
CA ALA A 90 -13.73 -5.64 -0.01
C ALA A 90 -15.17 -5.57 -0.54
N GLY A 91 -15.88 -6.71 -0.48
CA GLY A 91 -17.24 -6.87 -0.99
C GLY A 91 -17.33 -7.02 -2.50
N LYS A 92 -16.22 -7.04 -3.24
CA LYS A 92 -16.18 -7.06 -4.71
C LYS A 92 -15.77 -8.41 -5.29
N TRP A 93 -15.72 -9.48 -4.50
CA TRP A 93 -15.42 -10.82 -4.98
C TRP A 93 -16.68 -11.68 -5.09
N VAL A 94 -16.70 -12.63 -6.02
CA VAL A 94 -17.65 -13.73 -6.10
C VAL A 94 -16.93 -14.93 -5.51
N LEU A 95 -17.47 -15.46 -4.41
CA LEU A 95 -16.91 -16.62 -3.73
C LEU A 95 -17.53 -17.90 -4.30
N PRO A 96 -16.74 -18.96 -4.54
CA PRO A 96 -17.29 -20.25 -4.91
C PRO A 96 -18.09 -20.85 -3.73
N PRO A 97 -19.06 -21.76 -3.99
CA PRO A 97 -19.88 -22.36 -2.92
C PRO A 97 -19.06 -23.02 -1.80
N ASN A 98 -17.92 -23.62 -2.14
CA ASN A 98 -17.02 -24.29 -1.20
C ASN A 98 -15.74 -23.45 -0.93
N HIS A 99 -15.89 -22.14 -0.82
CA HIS A 99 -14.77 -21.21 -0.65
C HIS A 99 -13.91 -21.53 0.58
N ASP A 100 -12.68 -21.98 0.34
CA ASP A 100 -11.65 -22.12 1.38
C ASP A 100 -10.98 -20.77 1.63
N SER A 101 -11.19 -20.22 2.83
CA SER A 101 -10.58 -18.96 3.27
C SER A 101 -9.05 -19.02 3.42
N ASN A 102 -8.42 -20.20 3.30
CA ASN A 102 -6.96 -20.34 3.23
C ASN A 102 -6.41 -20.27 1.79
N THR A 103 -7.29 -20.21 0.79
CA THR A 103 -6.89 -20.05 -0.62
C THR A 103 -6.16 -18.72 -0.78
N THR A 104 -4.89 -18.77 -1.14
CA THR A 104 -4.07 -17.58 -1.39
C THR A 104 -4.25 -17.11 -2.81
N LEU A 105 -4.64 -15.84 -2.96
CA LEU A 105 -4.68 -15.13 -4.23
C LEU A 105 -3.42 -14.27 -4.36
N ILE A 106 -2.96 -14.11 -5.60
CA ILE A 106 -1.87 -13.19 -5.94
C ILE A 106 -2.40 -12.19 -6.96
N LEU A 107 -2.41 -10.91 -6.59
CA LEU A 107 -2.82 -9.82 -7.48
C LEU A 107 -1.60 -8.98 -7.88
N PRO A 108 -1.20 -8.96 -9.17
CA PRO A 108 -0.27 -7.98 -9.67
C PRO A 108 -0.95 -6.61 -9.82
N VAL A 109 -0.41 -5.60 -9.14
CA VAL A 109 -0.80 -4.20 -9.28
C VAL A 109 0.23 -3.49 -10.14
N HIS A 110 -0.20 -2.98 -11.29
CA HIS A 110 0.67 -2.31 -12.26
C HIS A 110 0.64 -0.79 -12.05
N PHE A 111 1.81 -0.21 -11.78
CA PHE A 111 2.01 1.22 -11.66
C PHE A 111 2.67 1.72 -12.93
N ASN A 112 1.92 2.49 -13.71
CA ASN A 112 2.36 3.06 -14.98
C ASN A 112 2.35 4.58 -14.89
N LEU A 113 3.39 5.21 -15.43
CA LEU A 113 3.57 6.66 -15.40
C LEU A 113 3.28 7.33 -16.74
N ASN A 114 2.58 6.67 -17.67
CA ASN A 114 2.36 7.17 -19.03
C ASN A 114 1.72 8.56 -19.10
N GLN A 115 1.00 8.97 -18.05
CA GLN A 115 0.37 10.28 -17.93
C GLN A 115 1.27 11.36 -17.31
N TYR A 116 2.50 11.01 -16.91
CA TYR A 116 3.46 11.92 -16.28
C TYR A 116 4.69 12.11 -17.17
N ASN A 117 5.27 13.31 -17.12
CA ASN A 117 6.47 13.62 -17.90
C ASN A 117 7.73 13.10 -17.20
N CYS A 118 8.02 11.82 -17.42
CA CYS A 118 9.13 11.14 -16.76
C CYS A 118 10.47 11.18 -17.51
N GLY A 119 10.51 11.76 -18.70
CA GLY A 119 11.72 11.80 -19.53
C GLY A 119 12.33 10.40 -19.74
N ASN A 120 13.65 10.34 -19.90
CA ASN A 120 14.41 9.10 -20.11
C ASN A 120 15.02 8.58 -18.81
N ARG A 121 14.20 8.31 -17.79
CA ARG A 121 14.68 7.71 -16.54
C ARG A 121 15.04 6.25 -16.76
N THR A 122 16.25 5.87 -16.36
CA THR A 122 16.76 4.51 -16.47
C THR A 122 16.36 3.67 -15.26
N GLN A 123 16.54 2.35 -15.36
CA GLN A 123 16.37 1.45 -14.22
C GLN A 123 17.34 1.79 -13.08
N ALA A 124 18.58 2.17 -13.39
CA ALA A 124 19.57 2.55 -12.40
C ALA A 124 19.16 3.82 -11.64
N ASP A 125 18.55 4.80 -12.32
CA ASP A 125 18.02 6.01 -11.66
C ASP A 125 16.92 5.65 -10.63
N MET A 126 16.01 4.75 -11.01
CA MET A 126 14.95 4.27 -10.13
C MET A 126 15.53 3.50 -8.92
N GLU A 127 16.49 2.61 -9.14
CA GLU A 127 17.16 1.85 -8.08
C GLU A 127 17.89 2.76 -7.10
N GLN A 128 18.57 3.81 -7.59
CA GLN A 128 19.22 4.81 -6.75
C GLN A 128 18.20 5.58 -5.90
N ALA A 129 17.06 5.98 -6.49
CA ALA A 129 16.00 6.65 -5.74
C ALA A 129 15.41 5.73 -4.65
N ILE A 130 15.13 4.47 -4.97
CA ILE A 130 14.65 3.46 -4.01
C ILE A 130 15.65 3.29 -2.86
N ALA A 131 16.95 3.21 -3.15
CA ALA A 131 17.97 3.11 -2.12
C ALA A 131 18.00 4.35 -1.21
N ALA A 132 17.86 5.56 -1.79
CA ALA A 132 17.78 6.80 -1.04
C ALA A 132 16.54 6.89 -0.14
N TYR A 133 15.39 6.37 -0.60
CA TYR A 133 14.18 6.26 0.23
C TYR A 133 14.44 5.42 1.47
N LYS A 134 14.94 4.20 1.27
CA LYS A 134 15.19 3.23 2.36
C LYS A 134 16.25 3.74 3.35
N ALA A 135 17.29 4.39 2.86
CA ALA A 135 18.33 4.97 3.71
C ALA A 135 17.80 6.07 4.66
N ARG A 136 16.65 6.68 4.33
CA ARG A 136 16.04 7.76 5.11
C ARG A 136 14.92 7.30 6.04
N GLU A 137 14.45 6.07 5.92
CA GLU A 137 13.30 5.54 6.68
C GLU A 137 13.49 5.70 8.19
N ALA A 138 14.62 5.22 8.73
CA ALA A 138 14.94 5.34 10.15
C ALA A 138 15.03 6.80 10.64
N LEU A 139 15.42 7.73 9.76
CA LEU A 139 15.48 9.16 10.07
C LEU A 139 14.07 9.79 10.09
N VAL A 140 13.21 9.40 9.15
CA VAL A 140 11.79 9.78 9.15
C VAL A 140 11.11 9.24 10.41
N ASP A 141 11.39 7.99 10.79
CA ASP A 141 10.88 7.38 12.02
C ASP A 141 11.34 8.12 13.27
N ALA A 142 12.58 8.61 13.31
CA ALA A 142 13.04 9.43 14.43
C ALA A 142 12.21 10.72 14.58
N VAL A 143 11.88 11.38 13.45
CA VAL A 143 11.02 12.57 13.44
C VAL A 143 9.59 12.20 13.88
N THR A 144 9.00 11.15 13.30
CA THR A 144 7.61 10.77 13.59
C THR A 144 7.42 10.34 15.03
N ASN A 145 8.32 9.51 15.55
CA ASN A 145 8.30 9.06 16.94
C ASN A 145 8.49 10.24 17.91
N TYR A 146 9.33 11.22 17.58
CA TYR A 146 9.50 12.40 18.44
C TYR A 146 8.19 13.17 18.60
N TYR A 147 7.51 13.53 17.50
CA TYR A 147 6.29 14.32 17.60
C TYR A 147 5.11 13.51 18.15
N GLU A 148 5.04 12.21 17.85
CA GLU A 148 4.05 11.33 18.48
C GLU A 148 4.16 11.38 20.01
N ASN A 149 5.39 11.18 20.53
CA ASN A 149 5.65 11.30 21.97
C ASN A 149 5.43 12.74 22.48
N LYS A 150 5.74 13.76 21.69
CA LYS A 150 5.53 15.16 22.06
C LYS A 150 4.04 15.44 22.28
N TYR A 151 3.17 14.97 21.39
CA TYR A 151 1.72 15.12 21.56
C TYR A 151 1.15 14.27 22.70
N ALA A 152 1.81 13.18 23.06
CA ALA A 152 1.49 12.37 24.24
C ALA A 152 2.02 12.97 25.55
N GLY A 153 2.82 14.05 25.50
CA GLY A 153 3.46 14.64 26.68
C GLY A 153 4.64 13.81 27.22
N GLN A 154 5.21 12.93 26.40
CA GLN A 154 6.27 11.98 26.76
C GLN A 154 7.64 12.30 26.14
N ALA A 155 7.72 13.28 25.22
CA ALA A 155 8.98 13.64 24.58
C ALA A 155 9.89 14.50 25.48
N ASP A 156 11.19 14.27 25.36
CA ASP A 156 12.22 15.20 25.83
C ASP A 156 12.30 16.41 24.90
N THR A 157 11.69 17.52 25.30
CA THR A 157 11.61 18.74 24.49
C THR A 157 12.96 19.40 24.22
N SER A 158 14.02 19.02 24.95
CA SER A 158 15.37 19.53 24.67
C SER A 158 15.93 19.04 23.33
N LYS A 159 15.39 17.94 22.80
CA LYS A 159 15.77 17.37 21.49
C LYS A 159 15.09 18.04 20.30
N GLU A 160 14.11 18.91 20.53
CA GLU A 160 13.36 19.53 19.43
C GLU A 160 14.23 20.25 18.38
N PRO A 161 15.27 21.02 18.76
CA PRO A 161 16.11 21.68 17.77
C PRO A 161 16.82 20.69 16.82
N GLU A 162 17.26 19.55 17.34
CA GLU A 162 17.87 18.47 16.54
C GLU A 162 16.84 17.86 15.57
N ILE A 163 15.64 17.59 16.06
CA ILE A 163 14.55 17.04 15.24
C ILE A 163 14.10 18.02 14.16
N LEU A 164 14.08 19.32 14.44
CA LEU A 164 13.79 20.35 13.43
C LEU A 164 14.88 20.43 12.36
N ALA A 165 16.15 20.30 12.74
CA ALA A 165 17.25 20.22 11.78
C ALA A 165 17.14 18.96 10.89
N LEU A 166 16.81 17.81 11.49
CA LEU A 166 16.58 16.56 10.77
C LEU A 166 15.39 16.66 9.82
N LYS A 167 14.27 17.22 10.27
CA LYS A 167 13.06 17.50 9.47
C LYS A 167 13.42 18.32 8.22
N LYS A 168 14.23 19.37 8.40
CA LYS A 168 14.73 20.21 7.29
C LYS A 168 15.64 19.44 6.35
N GLN A 169 16.58 18.64 6.86
CA GLN A 169 17.45 17.79 6.03
C GLN A 169 16.65 16.78 5.19
N LEU A 170 15.56 16.26 5.75
CA LEU A 170 14.66 15.32 5.08
C LEU A 170 13.66 16.03 4.15
N GLY A 171 13.60 17.37 4.10
CA GLY A 171 12.59 18.08 3.30
C GLY A 171 11.15 17.74 3.74
N LEU A 172 10.94 17.42 5.01
CA LEU A 172 9.61 17.18 5.58
C LEU A 172 8.96 18.53 5.90
N ASP A 173 8.86 19.42 4.92
CA ASP A 173 8.36 20.78 5.08
C ASP A 173 6.84 20.87 4.88
N ASP A 174 6.34 22.11 4.79
CA ASP A 174 4.91 22.37 4.63
C ASP A 174 4.38 21.95 3.26
N ASP A 175 5.21 21.99 2.21
CA ASP A 175 4.83 21.56 0.86
C ASP A 175 4.66 20.03 0.85
N TYR A 176 5.62 19.31 1.46
CA TYR A 176 5.50 17.87 1.65
C TYR A 176 4.28 17.49 2.51
N ALA A 177 3.98 18.25 3.55
CA ALA A 177 2.77 18.04 4.35
C ALA A 177 1.49 18.25 3.53
N ASP A 178 1.42 19.28 2.68
CA ASP A 178 0.28 19.53 1.80
C ASP A 178 0.08 18.41 0.77
N GLU A 179 1.17 17.89 0.20
CA GLU A 179 1.17 16.71 -0.68
C GLU A 179 0.50 15.50 -0.01
N VAL A 180 0.93 15.15 1.21
CA VAL A 180 0.36 14.02 1.97
C VAL A 180 -1.10 14.30 2.35
N VAL A 181 -1.47 15.52 2.74
CA VAL A 181 -2.88 15.88 3.00
C VAL A 181 -3.74 15.71 1.74
N ASN A 182 -3.21 16.07 0.57
CA ASN A 182 -3.93 15.91 -0.70
C ASN A 182 -4.17 14.44 -1.03
N GLN A 183 -3.17 13.57 -0.86
CA GLN A 183 -3.35 12.12 -1.01
C GLN A 183 -4.37 11.56 -0.02
N ALA A 184 -4.28 11.95 1.26
CA ALA A 184 -5.23 11.54 2.30
C ALA A 184 -6.68 11.95 1.95
N ASN A 185 -6.86 13.16 1.42
CA ASN A 185 -8.15 13.65 0.96
C ASN A 185 -8.69 12.85 -0.24
N GLN A 186 -7.82 12.41 -1.14
CA GLN A 186 -8.21 11.51 -2.24
C GLN A 186 -8.64 10.14 -1.70
N LYS A 187 -7.89 9.56 -0.74
CA LYS A 187 -8.26 8.31 -0.07
C LYS A 187 -9.64 8.42 0.60
N LEU A 188 -9.90 9.51 1.32
CA LEU A 188 -11.22 9.77 1.91
C LEU A 188 -12.34 9.81 0.85
N LYS A 189 -12.12 10.50 -0.28
CA LYS A 189 -13.09 10.56 -1.40
C LYS A 189 -13.38 9.18 -1.99
N GLN A 190 -12.42 8.27 -1.97
CA GLN A 190 -12.57 6.87 -2.39
C GLN A 190 -13.22 5.97 -1.32
N GLY A 191 -13.62 6.53 -0.17
CA GLY A 191 -14.18 5.79 0.95
C GLY A 191 -13.13 5.11 1.84
N ASP A 192 -11.84 5.31 1.58
CA ASP A 192 -10.74 4.80 2.39
C ASP A 192 -10.45 5.73 3.57
N ARG A 193 -11.34 5.72 4.55
CA ARG A 193 -11.21 6.50 5.79
C ARG A 193 -9.98 6.07 6.60
N GLU A 194 -9.67 4.77 6.64
CA GLU A 194 -8.54 4.23 7.40
C GLU A 194 -7.21 4.74 6.82
N GLY A 195 -7.03 4.61 5.50
CA GLY A 195 -5.84 5.11 4.79
C GLY A 195 -5.70 6.63 4.90
N ALA A 196 -6.80 7.38 4.76
CA ALA A 196 -6.77 8.83 4.98
C ALA A 196 -6.32 9.20 6.40
N CYS A 197 -6.82 8.49 7.41
CA CYS A 197 -6.40 8.70 8.80
C CYS A 197 -4.93 8.33 9.05
N LYS A 198 -4.39 7.31 8.39
CA LYS A 198 -2.96 6.97 8.47
C LYS A 198 -2.10 8.15 7.98
N ASP A 199 -2.43 8.70 6.81
CA ASP A 199 -1.68 9.79 6.19
C ASP A 199 -1.79 11.09 6.99
N TRP A 200 -2.99 11.47 7.45
CA TRP A 200 -3.15 12.66 8.30
C TRP A 200 -2.42 12.54 9.63
N LYS A 201 -2.38 11.34 10.23
CA LYS A 201 -1.58 11.09 11.45
C LYS A 201 -0.10 11.25 11.16
N PHE A 202 0.37 10.77 10.01
CA PHE A 202 1.75 10.99 9.59
C PHE A 202 2.07 12.49 9.46
N VAL A 203 1.20 13.29 8.83
CA VAL A 203 1.36 14.76 8.74
C VAL A 203 1.49 15.40 10.12
N ARG A 204 0.64 14.97 11.07
CA ARG A 204 0.76 15.40 12.46
C ARG A 204 2.10 14.99 13.07
N ASN A 205 2.51 13.74 12.87
CA ASN A 205 3.74 13.17 13.41
C ASN A 205 5.01 13.71 12.74
N ILE A 206 4.96 14.41 11.61
CA ILE A 206 6.11 15.22 11.14
C ILE A 206 6.11 16.64 11.74
N GLY A 207 5.24 16.90 12.72
CA GLY A 207 5.13 18.17 13.43
C GLY A 207 4.36 19.25 12.68
N SER A 208 3.49 18.87 11.73
CA SER A 208 2.62 19.81 11.01
C SER A 208 1.19 19.75 11.56
N ASN A 209 0.54 20.91 11.68
CA ASN A 209 -0.85 21.01 12.13
C ASN A 209 -1.86 20.99 10.96
N LYS A 210 -1.39 20.91 9.71
CA LYS A 210 -2.24 20.97 8.49
C LYS A 210 -3.33 19.90 8.46
N ALA A 211 -3.12 18.77 9.13
CA ALA A 211 -4.05 17.66 9.18
C ALA A 211 -4.97 17.64 10.42
N ASP A 212 -4.79 18.54 11.40
CA ASP A 212 -5.48 18.45 12.70
C ASP A 212 -7.01 18.54 12.59
N ALA A 213 -7.51 19.42 11.73
CA ALA A 213 -8.95 19.54 11.49
C ALA A 213 -9.55 18.26 10.88
N TYR A 214 -8.81 17.59 10.00
CA TYR A 214 -9.23 16.32 9.40
C TYR A 214 -9.21 15.19 10.42
N LEU A 215 -8.15 15.10 11.23
CA LEU A 215 -8.06 14.12 12.32
C LEU A 215 -9.22 14.26 13.30
N ALA A 216 -9.50 15.49 13.74
CA ALA A 216 -10.59 15.78 14.65
C ALA A 216 -11.96 15.44 14.04
N ARG A 217 -12.14 15.60 12.73
CA ARG A 217 -13.43 15.34 12.07
C ARG A 217 -13.65 13.88 11.70
N TYR A 218 -12.59 13.19 11.26
CA TYR A 218 -12.70 11.89 10.59
C TYR A 218 -11.95 10.77 11.30
N CYS A 219 -11.11 11.00 12.30
CA CYS A 219 -10.23 9.95 12.86
C CYS A 219 -10.41 9.70 14.36
N LYS A 220 -11.57 10.10 14.90
CA LYS A 220 -12.03 9.69 16.23
C LYS A 220 -12.44 8.22 16.25
#